data_AF-A0A8X6KYI2-F1
#
_entry.id   AF-A0A8X6KYI2-F1
#
_cell.length_a   1.000
_cell.length_b   1.000
_cell.length_c   1.000
_cell.angle_alpha   90.00
_cell.angle_beta   90.00
_cell.angle_gamma   90.00
#
_symmetry.space_group_name_H-M   'P 1'
#
loop_
_entity.id
_entity.type
_entity.pdbx_description
1 polymer ?
#
loop_
_entity_poly.entity_id
_entity_poly.type
_entity_poly.pdbx_seq_one_letter_code
_entity_poly.pdbx_strand_id
1 'polypeptide(L)'
;MAQSSFTSQTSVSYHYCARFVRRCADEFQWKDLSKDVVMDIGCGDELKCCKAILMQFPDVRALIAVDKESTVFQTVHFRHRRIQFVVGDIEERNPLKS
;
A
#
# COMPACT_ATOMS: atom_id res chain seq x y z
N MET A 1 3.58 23.46 22.70
CA MET A 1 4.16 23.35 21.35
C MET A 1 4.54 21.89 21.12
N ALA A 2 3.73 21.14 20.36
CA ALA A 2 3.95 19.72 20.09
C ALA A 2 3.72 19.45 18.59
N GLN A 3 4.65 19.92 17.75
CA GLN A 3 4.62 19.72 16.29
C GLN A 3 6.05 19.73 15.73
N SER A 4 6.83 18.67 15.94
CA SER A 4 8.06 18.48 15.16
C SER A 4 8.52 17.02 15.00
N SER A 5 8.04 16.09 15.81
CA SER A 5 8.45 14.67 15.74
C SER A 5 7.63 13.81 14.77
N PHE A 6 6.44 14.23 14.38
CA PHE A 6 5.51 13.41 13.57
C PHE A 6 5.81 13.48 12.05
N THR A 7 6.35 14.60 11.59
CA THR A 7 6.69 14.83 10.17
C THR A 7 7.98 14.14 9.73
N SER A 8 8.91 13.85 10.65
CA SER A 8 10.18 13.20 10.30
C SER A 8 10.01 11.69 10.09
N GLN A 9 9.23 11.01 10.93
CA GLN A 9 9.03 9.55 10.88
C GLN A 9 8.28 9.08 9.63
N THR A 10 7.22 9.79 9.23
CA THR A 10 6.42 9.48 8.03
C THR A 10 7.25 9.57 6.75
N SER A 11 8.16 10.56 6.67
CA SER A 11 9.08 10.73 5.53
C SER A 11 10.09 9.59 5.40
N VAL A 12 10.59 9.09 6.53
CA VAL A 12 11.59 8.01 6.59
C VAL A 12 10.95 6.67 6.21
N SER A 13 9.77 6.35 6.76
CA SER A 13 9.05 5.12 6.41
C SER A 13 8.66 5.06 4.94
N TYR A 14 8.22 6.17 4.35
CA TYR A 14 7.95 6.23 2.91
C TYR A 14 9.19 5.96 2.05
N HIS A 15 10.37 6.46 2.46
CA HIS A 15 11.63 6.18 1.76
C HIS A 15 11.94 4.67 1.72
N TYR A 16 11.68 3.94 2.81
CA TYR A 16 11.84 2.48 2.83
C TYR A 16 10.87 1.77 1.88
N CYS A 17 9.59 2.17 1.86
CA CYS A 17 8.60 1.61 0.95
C CYS A 17 8.96 1.84 -0.52
N ALA A 18 9.41 3.05 -0.88
CA ALA A 18 9.85 3.35 -2.25
C ALA A 18 11.05 2.49 -2.68
N ARG A 19 12.04 2.29 -1.80
CA ARG A 19 13.15 1.37 -2.09
C ARG A 19 12.71 -0.09 -2.20
N PHE A 20 11.78 -0.51 -1.35
CA PHE A 20 11.22 -1.86 -1.39
C PHE A 20 10.51 -2.13 -2.72
N VAL A 21 9.61 -1.24 -3.14
CA VAL A 21 8.92 -1.33 -4.44
C VAL A 21 9.90 -1.35 -5.60
N ARG A 22 10.94 -0.49 -5.57
CA ARG A 22 11.98 -0.51 -6.61
C ARG A 22 12.71 -1.84 -6.67
N ARG A 23 13.12 -2.39 -5.52
CA ARG A 23 13.77 -3.70 -5.46
C ARG A 23 12.86 -4.81 -6.01
N CYS A 24 11.58 -4.82 -5.65
CA CYS A 24 10.61 -5.78 -6.20
C CYS A 24 10.50 -5.64 -7.73
N ALA A 25 10.45 -4.41 -8.24
CA ALA A 25 10.40 -4.18 -9.68
C ALA A 25 11.64 -4.75 -10.39
N ASP A 26 12.83 -4.58 -9.81
CA ASP A 26 14.06 -5.12 -10.39
C ASP A 26 14.10 -6.66 -10.31
N GLU A 27 13.74 -7.22 -9.15
CA GLU A 27 13.82 -8.65 -8.87
C GLU A 27 12.78 -9.47 -9.66
N PHE A 28 11.56 -8.94 -9.79
CA PHE A 28 10.46 -9.56 -10.53
C PHE A 28 10.27 -9.01 -11.94
N GLN A 29 11.19 -8.15 -12.40
CA GLN A 29 11.17 -7.54 -13.73
C GLN A 29 9.86 -6.81 -14.06
N TRP A 30 9.28 -6.10 -13.09
CA TRP A 30 8.09 -5.28 -13.33
C TRP A 30 8.45 -4.07 -14.19
N LYS A 31 7.93 -4.06 -15.43
CA LYS A 31 8.19 -3.00 -16.41
C LYS A 31 6.95 -2.15 -16.68
N ASP A 32 5.80 -2.80 -16.79
CA ASP A 32 4.50 -2.17 -16.99
C ASP A 32 3.48 -2.93 -16.13
N LEU A 33 2.71 -2.20 -15.33
CA LEU A 33 1.64 -2.75 -14.49
C LEU A 33 0.24 -2.31 -14.98
N SER A 34 0.13 -1.75 -16.18
CA SER A 34 -1.11 -1.16 -16.71
C SER A 34 -2.28 -2.13 -16.80
N LYS A 35 -1.99 -3.44 -16.80
CA LYS A 35 -2.98 -4.52 -16.84
C LYS A 35 -3.06 -5.30 -15.52
N ASP A 36 -2.18 -5.00 -14.58
CA ASP A 36 -1.94 -5.79 -13.38
C ASP A 36 -2.60 -5.20 -12.15
N VAL A 37 -3.12 -6.10 -11.31
CA VAL A 37 -3.65 -5.78 -9.99
C VAL A 37 -2.59 -6.15 -8.97
N VAL A 38 -2.18 -5.18 -8.14
CA VAL A 38 -1.20 -5.42 -7.07
C VAL A 38 -1.90 -5.40 -5.72
N MET A 39 -1.59 -6.37 -4.88
CA MET A 39 -2.16 -6.49 -3.53
C MET A 39 -1.09 -6.16 -2.49
N ASP A 40 -1.37 -5.17 -1.65
CA ASP A 40 -0.52 -4.69 -0.55
C ASP A 40 -1.11 -5.25 0.76
N ILE A 41 -0.55 -6.37 1.22
CA ILE A 41 -1.03 -7.11 2.40
C ILE A 41 -0.30 -6.61 3.65
N GLY A 42 -1.04 -6.28 4.70
CA GLY A 42 -0.49 -5.58 5.86
C GLY A 42 -0.10 -4.16 5.48
N CYS A 43 -0.98 -3.47 4.74
CA CYS A 43 -0.67 -2.16 4.17
C CYS A 43 -0.42 -1.07 5.23
N GLY A 44 -0.86 -1.33 6.47
CA GLY A 44 -0.68 -0.43 7.60
C GLY A 44 -1.27 0.96 7.34
N ASP A 45 -0.80 1.93 8.11
CA ASP A 45 -1.25 3.31 8.00
C ASP A 45 -0.73 4.03 6.74
N GLU A 46 -1.51 5.02 6.30
CA GLU A 46 -1.14 5.98 5.25
C GLU A 46 -0.83 5.42 3.86
N LEU A 47 -0.99 4.11 3.60
CA LEU A 47 -0.79 3.49 2.29
C LEU A 47 0.59 3.73 1.67
N LYS A 48 1.66 3.65 2.46
CA LYS A 48 3.01 4.02 2.01
C LYS A 48 3.49 3.19 0.81
N CYS A 49 3.26 1.88 0.80
CA CYS A 49 3.61 1.00 -0.33
C CYS A 49 2.73 1.27 -1.56
N CYS A 50 1.40 1.34 -1.41
CA CYS A 50 0.51 1.73 -2.50
C CYS A 50 0.87 3.08 -3.14
N LYS A 51 1.25 4.10 -2.34
CA LYS A 51 1.75 5.39 -2.85
C LYS A 51 3.03 5.22 -3.65
N ALA A 52 3.98 4.44 -3.15
CA ALA A 52 5.23 4.17 -3.85
C ALA A 52 4.99 3.46 -5.19
N ILE A 53 4.06 2.49 -5.24
CA ILE A 53 3.66 1.81 -6.47
C ILE A 53 3.04 2.81 -7.46
N LEU A 54 2.10 3.65 -7.02
CA LEU A 54 1.49 4.67 -7.90
C LEU A 54 2.50 5.68 -8.46
N MET A 55 3.51 6.05 -7.67
CA MET A 55 4.54 6.97 -8.16
C MET A 55 5.48 6.32 -9.17
N GLN A 56 5.80 5.03 -9.00
CA GLN A 56 6.68 4.31 -9.91
C GLN A 56 5.95 3.78 -11.16
N PHE A 57 4.69 3.36 -10.99
CA PHE A 57 3.82 2.78 -12.01
C PHE A 57 2.47 3.52 -12.03
N PRO A 58 2.42 4.74 -12.57
CA PRO A 58 1.23 5.60 -12.49
C PRO A 58 0.01 5.00 -13.18
N ASP A 59 0.22 4.11 -14.14
CA ASP A 59 -0.85 3.46 -14.91
C ASP A 59 -1.26 2.09 -14.40
N VAL A 60 -0.74 1.63 -13.25
CA VAL A 60 -1.15 0.37 -12.61
C VAL A 60 -2.67 0.18 -12.66
N ARG A 61 -3.17 -1.00 -13.04
CA ARG A 61 -4.62 -1.19 -13.25
C ARG A 61 -5.40 -0.94 -11.95
N ALA A 62 -4.98 -1.58 -10.87
CA ALA A 62 -5.58 -1.43 -9.56
C ALA A 62 -4.61 -1.83 -8.44
N LEU A 63 -4.86 -1.30 -7.25
CA LEU A 63 -4.19 -1.62 -6.01
C LEU A 63 -5.23 -2.07 -4.99
N ILE A 64 -4.99 -3.20 -4.33
CA ILE A 64 -5.83 -3.71 -3.25
C ILE A 64 -5.01 -3.65 -1.97
N ALA A 65 -5.36 -2.73 -1.08
CA ALA A 65 -4.72 -2.57 0.23
C ALA A 65 -5.51 -3.37 1.27
N VAL A 66 -4.86 -4.35 1.90
CA VAL A 66 -5.48 -5.26 2.87
C VAL A 66 -4.84 -5.07 4.24
N ASP A 67 -5.64 -4.81 5.25
CA ASP A 67 -5.20 -4.79 6.65
C ASP A 67 -6.32 -5.31 7.57
N LYS A 68 -5.93 -5.89 8.71
CA LYS A 68 -6.88 -6.42 9.70
C LYS A 68 -7.51 -5.30 10.53
N GLU A 69 -6.82 -4.18 10.71
CA GLU A 69 -7.28 -3.11 11.59
C GLU A 69 -8.10 -2.06 10.85
N SER A 70 -9.37 -1.88 11.24
CA SER A 70 -10.24 -0.88 10.62
C SER A 70 -9.87 0.58 10.94
N THR A 71 -9.17 0.78 12.06
CA THR A 71 -8.72 2.08 12.57
C THR A 71 -7.72 2.75 11.65
N VAL A 72 -6.92 1.95 10.93
CA VAL A 72 -6.05 2.39 9.83
C VAL A 72 -6.83 3.19 8.78
N PHE A 73 -8.08 2.82 8.48
CA PHE A 73 -8.85 3.47 7.42
C PHE A 73 -9.44 4.82 7.82
N GLN A 74 -9.61 5.07 9.12
CA GLN A 74 -10.15 6.35 9.61
C GLN A 74 -9.10 7.48 9.54
N THR A 75 -7.82 7.13 9.53
CA THR A 75 -6.69 8.08 9.57
C THR A 75 -6.04 8.28 8.20
N VAL A 76 -6.36 7.46 7.20
CA VAL A 76 -5.82 7.60 5.84
C VAL A 76 -6.44 8.82 5.13
N HIS A 77 -5.67 9.91 5.07
CA HIS A 77 -6.02 11.11 4.31
C HIS A 77 -5.79 10.97 2.80
N PHE A 78 -5.02 9.98 2.37
CA PHE A 78 -4.70 9.76 0.96
C PHE A 78 -5.73 8.86 0.29
N ARG A 79 -6.39 9.37 -0.76
CA ARG A 79 -7.34 8.60 -1.57
C ARG A 79 -6.94 8.67 -3.04
N HIS A 80 -7.01 7.53 -3.71
CA HIS A 80 -6.76 7.43 -5.14
C HIS A 80 -7.74 6.45 -5.77
N ARG A 81 -8.32 6.79 -6.93
CA ARG A 81 -9.38 5.99 -7.60
C ARG A 81 -8.97 4.56 -7.95
N ARG A 82 -7.67 4.29 -8.01
CA ARG A 82 -7.11 2.97 -8.32
C ARG A 82 -6.81 2.14 -7.08
N ILE A 83 -6.97 2.69 -5.87
CA ILE A 83 -6.75 1.96 -4.62
C ILE A 83 -8.09 1.58 -4.03
N GLN A 84 -8.31 0.27 -3.88
CA GLN A 84 -9.38 -0.31 -3.10
C GLN A 84 -8.81 -0.77 -1.76
N PHE A 85 -9.56 -0.50 -0.70
CA PHE A 85 -9.22 -0.97 0.64
C PHE A 85 -10.11 -2.15 1.01
N VAL A 86 -9.53 -3.13 1.68
CA VAL A 86 -10.22 -4.31 2.19
C VAL A 86 -9.80 -4.51 3.63
N VAL A 87 -10.79 -4.57 4.52
CA VAL A 87 -10.55 -4.99 5.91
C VAL A 87 -10.57 -6.51 5.93
N GLY A 88 -9.47 -7.14 6.32
CA GLY A 88 -9.39 -8.58 6.36
C GLY A 88 -8.16 -9.06 7.11
N ASP A 89 -8.38 -10.03 8.00
CA ASP A 89 -7.28 -10.76 8.64
C ASP A 89 -6.85 -11.93 7.74
N ILE A 90 -5.58 -11.91 7.32
CA ILE A 90 -5.02 -12.96 6.48
C ILE A 90 -4.74 -14.27 7.23
N GLU A 91 -4.74 -14.23 8.56
CA GLU A 91 -4.63 -15.41 9.42
C GLU A 91 -5.97 -16.16 9.48
N GLU A 92 -7.08 -15.45 9.32
CA GLU A 92 -8.44 -16.01 9.29
C GLU A 92 -8.81 -16.55 7.91
N ARG A 93 -8.45 -17.82 7.67
CA ARG A 93 -8.82 -18.52 6.42
C ARG A 93 -10.28 -18.98 6.47
N ASN A 94 -11.19 -18.14 6.01
CA ASN A 94 -12.52 -18.63 5.63
C ASN A 94 -12.44 -19.29 4.24
N PRO A 95 -12.75 -20.60 4.11
CA PRO A 95 -12.77 -21.23 2.81
C PRO A 95 -13.79 -20.50 1.92
N LEU A 96 -13.40 -20.23 0.68
CA LEU A 96 -14.33 -19.73 -0.33
C LEU A 96 -15.48 -20.73 -0.43
N LYS A 97 -16.72 -20.27 -0.21
CA LYS A 97 -17.90 -21.10 -0.44
C LYS A 97 -17.90 -21.43 -1.93
N SER A 98 -17.66 -22.71 -2.24
CA SER A 98 -17.76 -23.29 -3.58
C SER A 98 -19.20 -23.28 -4.07
#